data_AF-A0A975C0D5-F1
#
_entry.id   AF-A0A975C0D5-F1
#
_cell.length_a   1.000
_cell.length_b   1.000
_cell.length_c   1.000
_cell.angle_alpha   90.00
_cell.angle_beta   90.00
_cell.angle_gamma   90.00
#
_symmetry.space_group_name_H-M   'P 1'
#
loop_
_entity.id
_entity.type
_entity.pdbx_description
1 polymer ?
#
loop_
_entity_poly.entity_id
_entity_poly.type
_entity_poly.pdbx_seq_one_letter_code
_entity_poly.pdbx_strand_id
1 'polypeptide(L)'
;MFKTVLSALGGIMSAALVLAVAPAASAQSERGVGPASNGDLARGVRSMSAALVDPRSSPVTQVLPSRLDRQRNRNGVYTQQPTPNQILSTSQSQINTANVECRVVDAALLGYNADQQGVYEVSCGSGMGYVVAAASPPTVTDCVTLASRAESIRAQDPAAPAALVCKLVGNSNIAHMVATYGQQAGVTCAVDQAAMVGTSVAGNAVYEIGCPGAEGYWIEKTTAGWTTTPCIKVAATGTSCRFTTGEESAVSARAWLVNTPASACDVTDVRYMGANAAGAFYETRCGAGGGFVARLDNSMAVQQVYPCAEAASIGGGCKLTAAVDPRP
;
A
#
# COMPACT_ATOMS: atom_id res chain seq x y z
N MET A 1 -40.17 3.98 44.29
CA MET A 1 -39.94 4.23 45.73
C MET A 1 -38.44 4.37 45.95
N PHE A 2 -38.02 5.55 46.44
CA PHE A 2 -36.81 5.90 47.23
C PHE A 2 -35.49 5.15 46.94
N LYS A 3 -34.32 5.79 46.72
CA LYS A 3 -33.78 7.01 47.32
C LYS A 3 -32.56 7.54 46.54
N THR A 4 -32.53 8.87 46.45
CA THR A 4 -31.42 9.78 46.11
C THR A 4 -30.41 9.89 47.26
N VAL A 5 -29.09 9.94 46.99
CA VAL A 5 -28.02 10.62 47.79
C VAL A 5 -26.87 10.94 46.80
N LEU A 6 -26.63 12.18 46.37
CA LEU A 6 -25.91 13.32 46.96
C LEU A 6 -24.36 13.23 46.99
N SER A 7 -23.76 13.97 46.06
CA SER A 7 -22.55 14.82 46.04
C SER A 7 -21.50 14.83 47.18
N ALA A 8 -20.22 14.84 46.78
CA ALA A 8 -19.11 15.62 47.36
C ALA A 8 -18.01 15.75 46.28
N LEU A 9 -17.79 16.90 45.62
CA LEU A 9 -16.96 18.07 46.02
C LEU A 9 -15.59 17.71 46.63
N GLY A 10 -14.55 17.90 45.83
CA GLY A 10 -13.14 17.90 46.23
C GLY A 10 -12.27 18.49 45.13
N GLY A 11 -12.14 19.81 45.10
CA GLY A 11 -11.22 20.51 44.23
C GLY A 11 -9.80 20.47 44.78
N ILE A 12 -8.80 20.34 43.91
CA ILE A 12 -7.41 20.68 44.22
C ILE A 12 -6.80 21.43 43.03
N MET A 13 -6.45 22.67 43.34
CA MET A 13 -5.41 23.56 42.84
C MET A 13 -4.72 23.30 41.48
N SER A 14 -4.80 24.35 40.67
CA SER A 14 -3.86 24.80 39.65
C SER A 14 -2.39 24.79 40.11
N ALA A 15 -1.50 24.33 39.24
CA ALA A 15 -0.12 24.80 39.16
C ALA A 15 0.23 24.98 37.67
N ALA A 16 0.17 26.22 37.21
CA ALA A 16 0.66 26.65 35.91
C ALA A 16 2.19 26.76 35.99
N LEU A 17 2.91 25.94 35.22
CA LEU A 17 4.34 26.13 34.98
C LEU A 17 4.50 26.76 33.59
N VAL A 18 4.71 28.06 33.57
CA VAL A 18 5.12 28.83 32.38
C VAL A 18 6.63 28.70 32.25
N LEU A 19 7.10 27.96 31.25
CA LEU A 19 8.48 28.02 30.78
C LEU A 19 8.52 28.89 29.53
N ALA A 20 8.96 30.13 29.71
CA ALA A 20 9.33 31.03 28.64
C ALA A 20 10.70 30.61 28.08
N VAL A 21 10.77 30.31 26.78
CA VAL A 21 12.03 30.22 26.04
C VAL A 21 12.05 31.37 25.04
N ALA A 22 12.98 32.31 25.26
CA ALA A 22 13.27 33.40 24.34
C ALA A 22 14.06 32.91 23.12
N PRO A 23 13.97 33.59 21.97
CA PRO A 23 14.66 33.21 20.74
C PRO A 23 16.13 33.64 20.76
N ALA A 24 17.02 32.76 20.30
CA ALA A 24 18.38 33.14 19.92
C ALA A 24 18.36 33.73 18.51
N ALA A 25 18.50 35.05 18.43
CA ALA A 25 18.92 35.74 17.23
C ALA A 25 20.46 35.84 17.23
N SER A 26 21.10 35.33 16.20
CA SER A 26 22.47 35.71 15.83
C SER A 26 22.49 36.09 14.36
N ALA A 27 23.11 37.24 14.13
CA ALA A 27 23.14 37.98 12.89
C ALA A 27 24.36 37.60 12.03
N GLN A 28 24.31 38.12 10.80
CA GLN A 28 25.43 38.49 9.92
C GLN A 28 26.20 37.37 9.21
N SER A 29 26.15 37.37 7.87
CA SER A 29 27.12 38.15 7.10
C SER A 29 26.90 37.97 5.59
N GLU A 30 26.44 39.03 4.93
CA GLU A 30 26.60 39.21 3.48
C GLU A 30 28.07 39.48 3.16
N ARG A 31 28.66 38.68 2.25
CA ARG A 31 29.74 39.13 1.36
C ARG A 31 29.60 38.39 0.03
N GLY A 32 29.23 39.13 -1.01
CA GLY A 32 29.37 38.69 -2.39
C GLY A 32 30.80 38.87 -2.87
N VAL A 33 31.29 37.94 -3.69
CA VAL A 33 32.40 38.11 -4.65
C VAL A 33 32.16 37.17 -5.85
N GLY A 34 31.91 37.78 -7.02
CA GLY A 34 32.49 37.47 -8.33
C GLY A 34 32.34 36.08 -9.00
N PRO A 35 32.04 36.02 -10.31
CA PRO A 35 32.03 34.78 -11.08
C PRO A 35 33.43 34.41 -11.56
N ALA A 36 33.77 33.12 -11.52
CA ALA A 36 34.95 32.58 -12.18
C ALA A 36 34.57 31.35 -13.03
N SER A 37 34.94 31.44 -14.29
CA SER A 37 34.79 30.45 -15.35
C SER A 37 35.86 29.37 -15.32
N ASN A 38 35.51 28.25 -15.97
CA ASN A 38 36.33 27.21 -16.59
C ASN A 38 36.94 26.09 -15.72
N GLY A 39 36.69 24.87 -16.19
CA GLY A 39 37.74 23.85 -16.27
C GLY A 39 37.45 22.56 -15.52
N ASP A 40 37.18 21.52 -16.30
CA ASP A 40 37.30 20.09 -15.99
C ASP A 40 38.22 19.74 -14.82
N LEU A 41 37.74 18.88 -13.91
CA LEU A 41 38.54 17.80 -13.33
C LEU A 41 37.63 16.73 -12.72
N ALA A 42 37.93 15.50 -13.10
CA ALA A 42 37.24 14.28 -12.75
C ALA A 42 37.38 13.87 -11.27
N ARG A 43 36.57 12.85 -10.92
CA ARG A 43 36.67 11.90 -9.78
C ARG A 43 36.09 12.33 -8.43
N GLY A 44 35.05 11.59 -8.04
CA GLY A 44 34.98 11.06 -6.68
C GLY A 44 33.63 11.13 -5.99
N VAL A 45 32.59 10.50 -6.53
CA VAL A 45 31.43 10.11 -5.71
C VAL A 45 31.19 8.62 -5.88
N ARG A 46 31.64 7.85 -4.89
CA ARG A 46 31.23 6.45 -4.71
C ARG A 46 29.76 6.47 -4.29
N SER A 47 28.89 6.26 -5.28
CA SER A 47 27.52 5.81 -5.05
C SER A 47 27.58 4.43 -4.39
N MET A 48 27.03 4.30 -3.19
CA MET A 48 26.71 3.00 -2.60
C MET A 48 25.49 2.45 -3.33
N SER A 49 25.76 1.73 -4.42
CA SER A 49 24.74 1.01 -5.17
C SER A 49 24.22 -0.15 -4.32
N ALA A 50 22.91 -0.12 -4.08
CA ALA A 50 22.11 -1.29 -3.80
C ALA A 50 22.44 -2.41 -4.81
N ALA A 51 22.58 -3.64 -4.31
CA ALA A 51 22.78 -4.83 -5.12
C ALA A 51 21.55 -5.06 -6.02
N LEU A 52 21.58 -4.44 -7.18
CA LEU A 52 20.68 -4.68 -8.30
C LEU A 52 20.96 -6.07 -8.86
N VAL A 53 19.92 -6.91 -8.86
CA VAL A 53 19.85 -8.12 -9.66
C VAL A 53 20.09 -7.73 -11.13
N ASP A 54 21.17 -8.25 -11.71
CA ASP A 54 21.53 -8.04 -13.11
C ASP A 54 20.51 -8.72 -14.04
N PRO A 55 19.82 -7.99 -14.93
CA PRO A 55 18.87 -8.56 -15.88
C PRO A 55 19.53 -9.29 -17.07
N ARG A 56 20.86 -9.46 -17.10
CA ARG A 56 21.58 -10.15 -18.20
C ARG A 56 21.88 -11.63 -17.94
N SER A 57 21.21 -12.28 -16.99
CA SER A 57 21.32 -13.73 -16.84
C SER A 57 20.56 -14.46 -17.96
N SER A 58 21.36 -15.21 -18.73
CA SER A 58 21.06 -15.96 -19.95
C SER A 58 19.81 -16.86 -19.92
N PRO A 59 19.27 -17.21 -21.11
CA PRO A 59 18.14 -18.13 -21.22
C PRO A 59 18.46 -19.50 -20.61
N VAL A 60 17.44 -20.12 -20.01
CA VAL A 60 17.46 -21.54 -19.61
C VAL A 60 17.65 -22.39 -20.88
N THR A 61 18.88 -22.82 -21.14
CA THR A 61 19.20 -23.70 -22.27
C THR A 61 18.80 -25.13 -21.97
N GLN A 62 17.79 -25.67 -22.67
CA GLN A 62 17.53 -27.11 -22.70
C GLN A 62 18.54 -27.79 -23.63
N VAL A 63 19.55 -28.45 -23.06
CA VAL A 63 20.51 -29.27 -23.82
C VAL A 63 19.91 -30.67 -24.01
N LEU A 64 19.62 -31.05 -25.26
CA LEU A 64 19.28 -32.44 -25.61
C LEU A 64 20.56 -33.30 -25.65
N PRO A 65 20.66 -34.39 -24.87
CA PRO A 65 21.87 -35.20 -24.82
C PRO A 65 22.08 -36.02 -26.09
N SER A 66 23.34 -36.05 -26.55
CA SER A 66 23.77 -36.80 -27.73
C SER A 66 23.93 -38.29 -27.42
N ARG A 67 23.85 -39.17 -28.44
CA ARG A 67 23.91 -40.64 -28.26
C ARG A 67 25.21 -41.15 -27.62
N LEU A 68 26.29 -40.38 -27.63
CA LEU A 68 27.58 -40.75 -27.03
C LEU A 68 27.62 -40.54 -25.50
N ASP A 69 26.76 -39.69 -24.93
CA ASP A 69 26.64 -39.51 -23.47
C ASP A 69 25.90 -40.68 -22.79
N ARG A 70 25.15 -41.46 -23.57
CA ARG A 70 24.30 -42.55 -23.07
C ARG A 70 25.10 -43.77 -22.58
N GLN A 71 26.36 -43.93 -23.01
CA GLN A 71 27.19 -45.10 -22.65
C GLN A 71 28.08 -44.89 -21.42
N ARG A 72 28.41 -43.65 -21.05
CA ARG A 72 29.16 -43.34 -19.80
C ARG A 72 28.25 -43.24 -18.57
N ASN A 73 26.94 -43.20 -18.75
CA ASN A 73 25.98 -42.87 -17.69
C ASN A 73 25.40 -44.09 -16.93
N ARG A 74 26.12 -45.22 -16.86
CA ARG A 74 25.68 -46.40 -16.09
C ARG A 74 26.07 -46.35 -14.60
N ASN A 75 26.97 -45.45 -14.20
CA ASN A 75 27.35 -45.21 -12.79
C ASN A 75 27.08 -43.77 -12.33
N GLY A 76 26.20 -43.05 -13.03
CA GLY A 76 25.84 -41.68 -12.68
C GLY A 76 24.95 -41.67 -11.44
N VAL A 77 25.39 -41.00 -10.38
CA VAL A 77 24.53 -40.49 -9.32
C VAL A 77 23.47 -39.63 -9.99
N TYR A 78 22.30 -40.20 -10.27
CA TYR A 78 21.12 -39.41 -10.55
C TYR A 78 20.93 -38.56 -9.31
N THR A 79 21.19 -37.26 -9.40
CA THR A 79 20.62 -36.30 -8.44
C THR A 79 19.12 -36.46 -8.59
N GLN A 80 18.54 -37.32 -7.76
CA GLN A 80 17.11 -37.57 -7.81
C GLN A 80 16.43 -36.25 -7.55
N GLN A 81 15.60 -35.82 -8.50
CA GLN A 81 14.78 -34.64 -8.33
C GLN A 81 13.98 -34.82 -7.02
N PRO A 82 13.90 -33.79 -6.16
CA PRO A 82 13.20 -33.90 -4.90
C PRO A 82 11.77 -34.40 -5.08
N THR A 83 11.34 -35.34 -4.24
CA THR A 83 9.95 -35.81 -4.21
C THR A 83 9.01 -34.70 -3.74
N PRO A 84 7.71 -34.76 -4.06
CA PRO A 84 6.73 -33.78 -3.58
C PRO A 84 6.75 -33.58 -2.05
N ASN A 85 6.90 -34.67 -1.29
CA ASN A 85 6.99 -34.60 0.17
C ASN A 85 8.26 -33.88 0.63
N GLN A 86 9.40 -34.10 -0.04
CA GLN A 86 10.64 -33.37 0.26
C GLN A 86 10.53 -31.88 -0.09
N ILE A 87 9.84 -31.54 -1.18
CA ILE A 87 9.57 -30.14 -1.56
C ILE A 87 8.74 -29.47 -0.45
N LEU A 88 7.61 -30.07 -0.07
CA LEU A 88 6.75 -29.55 1.01
C LEU A 88 7.51 -29.36 2.33
N SER A 89 8.27 -30.38 2.78
CA SER A 89 9.01 -30.29 4.04
C SER A 89 10.11 -29.23 4.00
N THR A 90 10.81 -29.12 2.87
CA THR A 90 11.88 -28.12 2.69
C THR A 90 11.28 -26.71 2.67
N SER A 91 10.22 -26.50 1.90
CA SER A 91 9.48 -25.24 1.84
C SER A 91 8.98 -24.80 3.22
N GLN A 92 8.36 -25.69 3.99
CA GLN A 92 7.92 -25.38 5.36
C GLN A 92 9.10 -24.99 6.26
N SER A 93 10.23 -25.68 6.15
CA SER A 93 11.43 -25.33 6.92
C SER A 93 11.96 -23.94 6.57
N GLN A 94 12.00 -23.57 5.29
CA GLN A 94 12.51 -22.25 4.86
C GLN A 94 11.58 -21.12 5.29
N ILE A 95 10.27 -21.31 5.19
CA ILE A 95 9.25 -20.39 5.71
C ILE A 95 9.41 -20.16 7.21
N ASN A 96 9.60 -21.23 7.99
CA ASN A 96 9.81 -21.13 9.43
C ASN A 96 11.10 -20.38 9.76
N THR A 97 12.22 -20.69 9.07
CA THR A 97 13.50 -19.98 9.25
C THR A 97 13.39 -18.50 8.89
N ALA A 98 12.55 -18.14 7.91
CA ALA A 98 12.26 -16.76 7.56
C ALA A 98 11.29 -16.05 8.52
N ASN A 99 10.82 -16.74 9.58
CA ASN A 99 9.81 -16.24 10.53
C ASN A 99 8.51 -15.79 9.86
N VAL A 100 8.09 -16.51 8.81
CA VAL A 100 6.82 -16.26 8.12
C VAL A 100 5.76 -17.21 8.67
N GLU A 101 4.68 -16.65 9.20
CA GLU A 101 3.52 -17.42 9.68
C GLU A 101 2.72 -18.00 8.49
N CYS A 102 3.16 -19.14 7.99
CA CYS A 102 2.51 -19.85 6.89
C CYS A 102 2.57 -21.36 7.12
N ARG A 103 1.40 -21.99 7.25
CA ARG A 103 1.26 -23.44 7.12
C ARG A 103 1.22 -23.78 5.64
N VAL A 104 2.31 -24.34 5.13
CA VAL A 104 2.43 -24.74 3.73
C VAL A 104 1.46 -25.88 3.44
N VAL A 105 0.55 -25.67 2.50
CA VAL A 105 -0.42 -26.68 2.04
C VAL A 105 -0.12 -27.19 0.63
N ASP A 106 0.63 -26.41 -0.15
CA ASP A 106 1.14 -26.81 -1.46
C ASP A 106 2.48 -26.13 -1.72
N ALA A 107 3.36 -26.79 -2.48
CA ALA A 107 4.67 -26.24 -2.82
C ALA A 107 5.23 -26.84 -4.11
N ALA A 108 5.97 -26.03 -4.86
CA ALA A 108 6.65 -26.44 -6.08
C ALA A 108 8.11 -25.96 -6.07
N LEU A 109 9.03 -26.82 -6.49
CA LEU A 109 10.41 -26.40 -6.81
C LEU A 109 10.40 -25.71 -8.18
N LEU A 110 10.71 -24.42 -8.20
CA LEU A 110 10.79 -23.62 -9.42
C LEU A 110 12.13 -23.81 -10.14
N GLY A 111 13.17 -24.16 -9.41
CA GLY A 111 14.51 -24.39 -9.93
C GLY A 111 15.58 -24.09 -8.89
N TYR A 112 16.78 -23.78 -9.36
CA TYR A 112 17.92 -23.41 -8.53
C TYR A 112 18.44 -22.03 -8.99
N ASN A 113 18.85 -21.19 -8.05
CA ASN A 113 19.49 -19.92 -8.37
C ASN A 113 20.97 -20.12 -8.76
N ALA A 114 21.69 -19.01 -9.04
CA ALA A 114 23.09 -19.04 -9.43
C ALA A 114 24.00 -19.70 -8.36
N ASP A 115 23.62 -19.60 -7.09
CA ASP A 115 24.31 -20.18 -5.94
C ASP A 115 23.91 -21.65 -5.68
N GLN A 116 23.19 -22.28 -6.62
CA GLN A 116 22.67 -23.65 -6.51
C GLN A 116 21.71 -23.85 -5.32
N GLN A 117 21.06 -22.78 -4.85
CA GLN A 117 20.03 -22.85 -3.82
C GLN A 117 18.67 -23.07 -4.45
N GLY A 118 17.88 -23.97 -3.88
CA GLY A 118 16.52 -24.24 -4.35
C GLY A 118 15.62 -23.02 -4.22
N VAL A 119 14.86 -22.73 -5.26
CA VAL A 119 13.83 -21.68 -5.29
C VAL A 119 12.48 -22.37 -5.33
N TYR A 120 11.63 -22.09 -4.35
CA TYR A 120 10.36 -22.77 -4.15
C TYR A 120 9.22 -21.76 -4.26
N GLU A 121 8.13 -22.16 -4.88
CA GLU A 121 6.83 -21.52 -4.67
C GLU A 121 6.08 -22.25 -3.56
N VAL A 122 5.41 -21.48 -2.71
CA VAL A 122 4.70 -21.96 -1.54
C VAL A 122 3.29 -21.39 -1.55
N SER A 123 2.29 -22.24 -1.33
CA SER A 123 0.93 -21.83 -1.04
C SER A 123 0.59 -22.13 0.42
N CYS A 124 0.08 -21.12 1.11
CA CYS A 124 -0.26 -21.19 2.53
C CYS A 124 -1.73 -21.58 2.70
N GLY A 125 -2.05 -22.36 3.74
CA GLY A 125 -3.43 -22.76 4.03
C GLY A 125 -4.36 -21.60 4.37
N SER A 126 -3.77 -20.45 4.74
CA SER A 126 -4.41 -19.16 4.92
C SER A 126 -3.39 -18.07 4.61
N GLY A 127 -3.82 -16.93 4.07
CA GLY A 127 -2.94 -15.83 3.71
C GLY A 127 -2.32 -16.00 2.31
N MET A 128 -1.25 -15.25 2.05
CA MET A 128 -0.61 -15.24 0.73
C MET A 128 0.37 -16.38 0.53
N GLY A 129 0.58 -16.75 -0.74
CA GLY A 129 1.74 -17.54 -1.12
C GLY A 129 3.02 -16.71 -1.26
N TYR A 130 4.12 -17.44 -1.36
CA TYR A 130 5.46 -16.87 -1.45
C TYR A 130 6.32 -17.61 -2.46
N VAL A 131 7.29 -16.92 -3.04
CA VAL A 131 8.51 -17.53 -3.55
C VAL A 131 9.60 -17.41 -2.49
N VAL A 132 10.25 -18.53 -2.20
CA VAL A 132 11.29 -18.64 -1.20
C VAL A 132 12.56 -19.20 -1.83
N ALA A 133 13.66 -18.46 -1.77
CA ALA A 133 14.97 -19.01 -2.08
C ALA A 133 15.61 -19.54 -0.79
N ALA A 134 16.09 -20.79 -0.82
CA ALA A 134 16.73 -21.48 0.31
C ALA A 134 18.16 -20.97 0.59
N ALA A 135 18.32 -19.66 0.65
CA ALA A 135 19.53 -18.99 1.08
C ALA A 135 19.67 -19.02 2.62
N SER A 136 20.80 -18.55 3.14
CA SER A 136 21.02 -18.38 4.57
C SER A 136 21.46 -16.93 4.85
N PRO A 137 20.54 -16.03 5.27
CA PRO A 137 19.12 -16.29 5.57
C PRO A 137 18.27 -16.51 4.30
N PRO A 138 17.11 -17.19 4.41
CA PRO A 138 16.22 -17.38 3.26
C PRO A 138 15.69 -16.04 2.78
N THR A 139 15.51 -15.90 1.46
CA THR A 139 14.81 -14.73 0.91
C THR A 139 13.38 -15.11 0.58
N VAL A 140 12.43 -14.28 1.01
CA VAL A 140 11.00 -14.49 0.82
C VAL A 140 10.44 -13.30 0.06
N THR A 141 9.78 -13.56 -1.05
CA THR A 141 9.01 -12.55 -1.80
C THR A 141 7.60 -13.06 -1.95
N ASP A 142 6.61 -12.22 -1.66
CA ASP A 142 5.23 -12.64 -1.79
C ASP A 142 4.71 -12.64 -3.22
N CYS A 143 3.73 -13.50 -3.48
CA CYS A 143 3.17 -13.69 -4.81
C CYS A 143 2.47 -12.45 -5.37
N VAL A 144 1.92 -11.57 -4.51
CA VAL A 144 1.27 -10.34 -4.96
C VAL A 144 2.31 -9.36 -5.48
N THR A 145 3.40 -9.16 -4.74
CA THR A 145 4.54 -8.33 -5.15
C THR A 145 5.14 -8.82 -6.46
N LEU A 146 5.30 -10.14 -6.64
CA LEU A 146 5.80 -10.70 -7.90
C LEU A 146 4.87 -10.44 -9.08
N ALA A 147 3.56 -10.65 -8.90
CA ALA A 147 2.56 -10.38 -9.93
C ALA A 147 2.56 -8.90 -10.35
N SER A 148 2.50 -7.98 -9.38
CA SER A 148 2.47 -6.54 -9.68
C SER A 148 3.77 -6.02 -10.31
N ARG A 149 4.92 -6.59 -9.96
CA ARG A 149 6.19 -6.31 -10.66
C ARG A 149 6.16 -6.81 -12.10
N ALA A 150 5.67 -8.03 -12.33
CA ALA A 150 5.55 -8.58 -13.67
C ALA A 150 4.65 -7.71 -14.56
N GLU A 151 3.50 -7.28 -14.04
CA GLU A 151 2.60 -6.33 -14.73
C GLU A 151 3.29 -5.01 -15.06
N SER A 152 3.99 -4.42 -14.08
CA SER A 152 4.70 -3.14 -14.24
C SER A 152 5.80 -3.23 -15.30
N ILE A 153 6.59 -4.31 -15.30
CA ILE A 153 7.64 -4.56 -16.29
C ILE A 153 7.02 -4.64 -17.69
N ARG A 154 5.93 -5.41 -17.86
CA ARG A 154 5.26 -5.55 -19.17
C ARG A 154 4.57 -4.28 -19.64
N ALA A 155 4.07 -3.45 -18.72
CA ALA A 155 3.48 -2.17 -19.05
C ALA A 155 4.52 -1.17 -19.58
N GLN A 156 5.76 -1.22 -19.06
CA GLN A 156 6.86 -0.38 -19.51
C GLN A 156 7.50 -0.88 -20.80
N ASP A 157 7.66 -2.20 -20.93
CA ASP A 157 8.18 -2.86 -22.12
C ASP A 157 7.38 -4.14 -22.41
N PRO A 158 6.45 -4.11 -23.37
CA PRO A 158 5.67 -5.29 -23.76
C PRO A 158 6.51 -6.47 -24.24
N ALA A 159 7.74 -6.23 -24.72
CA ALA A 159 8.70 -7.23 -25.20
C ALA A 159 9.67 -7.72 -24.10
N ALA A 160 9.53 -7.22 -22.87
CA ALA A 160 10.37 -7.64 -21.75
C ALA A 160 10.29 -9.17 -21.54
N PRO A 161 11.39 -9.82 -21.11
CA PRO A 161 11.39 -11.23 -20.74
C PRO A 161 10.31 -11.55 -19.70
N ALA A 162 9.81 -12.79 -19.72
CA ALA A 162 8.83 -13.24 -18.74
C ALA A 162 9.39 -13.12 -17.31
N ALA A 163 8.76 -12.28 -16.49
CA ALA A 163 9.10 -12.13 -15.08
C ALA A 163 8.65 -13.36 -14.28
N LEU A 164 9.30 -13.57 -13.14
CA LEU A 164 8.89 -14.60 -12.19
C LEU A 164 7.51 -14.29 -11.62
N VAL A 165 6.57 -15.21 -11.81
CA VAL A 165 5.21 -15.15 -11.25
C VAL A 165 4.89 -16.47 -10.55
N CYS A 166 4.07 -16.38 -9.51
CA CYS A 166 3.51 -17.55 -8.85
C CYS A 166 2.52 -18.28 -9.77
N LYS A 167 2.53 -19.62 -9.71
CA LYS A 167 1.77 -20.52 -10.58
C LYS A 167 0.88 -21.49 -9.82
N LEU A 168 1.11 -21.72 -8.52
CA LEU A 168 0.26 -22.56 -7.70
C LEU A 168 -1.16 -21.97 -7.66
N VAL A 169 -2.17 -22.84 -7.73
CA VAL A 169 -3.57 -22.44 -7.81
C VAL A 169 -3.96 -21.55 -6.64
N GLY A 170 -3.53 -21.91 -5.42
CA GLY A 170 -3.78 -21.11 -4.21
C GLY A 170 -3.17 -19.70 -4.23
N ASN A 171 -2.26 -19.41 -5.15
CA ASN A 171 -1.56 -18.12 -5.26
C ASN A 171 -2.01 -17.29 -6.49
N SER A 172 -2.92 -17.83 -7.31
CA SER A 172 -3.35 -17.21 -8.57
C SER A 172 -4.39 -16.11 -8.40
N ASN A 173 -5.12 -16.09 -7.29
CA ASN A 173 -6.18 -15.11 -7.03
C ASN A 173 -5.66 -13.97 -6.14
N ILE A 174 -5.07 -12.95 -6.77
CA ILE A 174 -4.53 -11.76 -6.08
C ILE A 174 -5.61 -11.03 -5.29
N ALA A 175 -6.80 -10.81 -5.88
CA ALA A 175 -7.90 -10.11 -5.22
C ALA A 175 -8.30 -10.80 -3.92
N HIS A 176 -8.45 -12.13 -3.92
CA HIS A 176 -8.76 -12.89 -2.72
C HIS A 176 -7.64 -12.82 -1.65
N MET A 177 -6.37 -12.87 -2.06
CA MET A 177 -5.24 -12.74 -1.13
C MET A 177 -5.22 -11.35 -0.46
N VAL A 178 -5.36 -10.28 -1.25
CA VAL A 178 -5.38 -8.92 -0.72
C VAL A 178 -6.67 -8.65 0.07
N ALA A 179 -7.80 -9.27 -0.26
CA ALA A 179 -9.03 -9.18 0.53
C ALA A 179 -8.82 -9.62 1.98
N THR A 180 -8.01 -10.65 2.21
CA THR A 180 -7.66 -11.10 3.57
C THR A 180 -6.90 -10.00 4.33
N TYR A 181 -6.06 -9.22 3.65
CA TYR A 181 -5.38 -8.06 4.23
C TYR A 181 -6.32 -6.89 4.47
N GLY A 182 -7.22 -6.64 3.54
CA GLY A 182 -8.30 -5.69 3.70
C GLY A 182 -9.06 -5.96 5.00
N GLN A 183 -9.48 -7.20 5.23
CA GLN A 183 -10.18 -7.58 6.46
C GLN A 183 -9.36 -7.34 7.73
N GLN A 184 -8.06 -7.69 7.73
CA GLN A 184 -7.16 -7.40 8.85
C GLN A 184 -6.94 -5.89 9.07
N ALA A 185 -7.06 -5.10 8.00
CA ALA A 185 -6.97 -3.65 8.02
C ALA A 185 -8.30 -2.95 8.36
N GLY A 186 -9.39 -3.71 8.53
CA GLY A 186 -10.72 -3.18 8.84
C GLY A 186 -11.55 -2.76 7.61
N VAL A 187 -11.12 -3.12 6.41
CA VAL A 187 -11.94 -2.98 5.19
C VAL A 187 -13.07 -4.00 5.23
N THR A 188 -14.31 -3.52 5.16
CA THR A 188 -15.52 -4.33 5.31
C THR A 188 -16.23 -4.64 3.99
N CYS A 189 -15.80 -4.02 2.88
CA CYS A 189 -16.39 -4.25 1.57
C CYS A 189 -16.02 -5.63 1.01
N ALA A 190 -16.83 -6.14 0.07
CA ALA A 190 -16.45 -7.29 -0.72
C ALA A 190 -15.43 -6.86 -1.77
N VAL A 191 -14.17 -7.24 -1.61
CA VAL A 191 -13.10 -6.87 -2.55
C VAL A 191 -13.28 -7.59 -3.89
N ASP A 192 -13.41 -6.82 -4.96
CA ASP A 192 -13.55 -7.34 -6.33
C ASP A 192 -12.28 -7.11 -7.17
N GLN A 193 -11.48 -6.11 -6.81
CA GLN A 193 -10.22 -5.77 -7.45
C GLN A 193 -9.14 -5.49 -6.41
N ALA A 194 -7.91 -5.93 -6.67
CA ALA A 194 -6.78 -5.56 -5.85
C ALA A 194 -5.45 -5.69 -6.59
N ALA A 195 -4.49 -4.85 -6.21
CA ALA A 195 -3.12 -4.92 -6.71
C ALA A 195 -2.16 -4.25 -5.72
N MET A 196 -0.87 -4.60 -5.80
CA MET A 196 0.15 -3.76 -5.17
C MET A 196 0.37 -2.50 -6.02
N VAL A 197 0.33 -1.34 -5.38
CA VAL A 197 0.53 -0.04 -6.05
C VAL A 197 1.96 0.48 -5.89
N GLY A 198 2.71 -0.05 -4.93
CA GLY A 198 4.11 0.29 -4.75
C GLY A 198 4.59 0.03 -3.34
N THR A 199 5.65 0.73 -2.96
CA THR A 199 6.20 0.72 -1.61
C THR A 199 6.14 2.11 -1.00
N SER A 200 5.84 2.20 0.29
CA SER A 200 5.91 3.46 1.02
C SER A 200 7.36 3.92 1.18
N VAL A 201 7.54 5.15 1.66
CA VAL A 201 8.88 5.70 1.99
C VAL A 201 9.61 4.88 3.05
N ALA A 202 8.87 4.14 3.89
CA ALA A 202 9.41 3.22 4.88
C ALA A 202 9.74 1.83 4.29
N GLY A 203 9.49 1.62 3.00
CA GLY A 203 9.74 0.35 2.30
C GLY A 203 8.64 -0.70 2.48
N ASN A 204 7.51 -0.36 3.09
CA ASN A 204 6.40 -1.30 3.25
C ASN A 204 5.61 -1.45 1.95
N ALA A 205 5.10 -2.64 1.66
CA ALA A 205 4.21 -2.84 0.51
C ALA A 205 2.87 -2.12 0.73
N VAL A 206 2.41 -1.43 -0.31
CA VAL A 206 1.12 -0.74 -0.36
C VAL A 206 0.24 -1.43 -1.39
N TYR A 207 -0.96 -1.83 -0.97
CA TYR A 207 -1.95 -2.46 -1.82
C TYR A 207 -3.16 -1.56 -1.99
N GLU A 208 -3.71 -1.53 -3.20
CA GLU A 208 -5.00 -0.91 -3.48
C GLU A 208 -6.09 -1.99 -3.50
N ILE A 209 -7.22 -1.64 -2.91
CA ILE A 209 -8.44 -2.44 -2.82
C ILE A 209 -9.57 -1.66 -3.50
N GLY A 210 -10.19 -2.30 -4.49
CA GLY A 210 -11.47 -1.89 -5.07
C GLY A 210 -12.63 -2.45 -4.24
N CYS A 211 -13.65 -1.61 -4.06
CA CYS A 211 -14.89 -1.94 -3.39
C CYS A 211 -16.05 -1.64 -4.35
N PRO A 212 -16.78 -2.64 -4.85
CA PRO A 212 -17.81 -2.40 -5.86
C PRO A 212 -18.92 -1.52 -5.28
N GLY A 213 -19.12 -0.35 -5.89
CA GLY A 213 -20.16 0.59 -5.48
C GLY A 213 -19.84 1.37 -4.18
N ALA A 214 -18.59 1.33 -3.71
CA ALA A 214 -18.16 2.04 -2.51
C ALA A 214 -16.70 2.51 -2.61
N GLU A 215 -16.32 3.39 -1.71
CA GLU A 215 -14.97 3.94 -1.60
C GLU A 215 -13.95 2.81 -1.41
N GLY A 216 -12.93 2.77 -2.26
CA GLY A 216 -11.80 1.86 -2.12
C GLY A 216 -10.71 2.42 -1.21
N TYR A 217 -9.65 1.64 -1.02
CA TYR A 217 -8.62 1.91 -0.02
C TYR A 217 -7.23 1.56 -0.51
N TRP A 218 -6.25 2.32 -0.05
CA TRP A 218 -4.87 1.85 0.06
C TRP A 218 -4.63 1.30 1.45
N ILE A 219 -4.07 0.10 1.54
CA ILE A 219 -3.65 -0.51 2.79
C ILE A 219 -2.13 -0.75 2.79
N GLU A 220 -1.51 -0.54 3.94
CA GLU A 220 -0.07 -0.73 4.13
C GLU A 220 0.17 -1.52 5.41
N LYS A 221 1.03 -2.53 5.35
CA LYS A 221 1.45 -3.28 6.54
C LYS A 221 2.66 -2.58 7.15
N THR A 222 2.48 -2.02 8.34
CA THR A 222 3.55 -1.41 9.14
C THR A 222 3.95 -2.31 10.30
N THR A 223 4.98 -1.93 11.05
CA THR A 223 5.36 -2.61 12.29
C THR A 223 4.30 -2.50 13.40
N ALA A 224 3.43 -1.49 13.34
CA ALA A 224 2.32 -1.29 14.28
C ALA A 224 1.02 -2.01 13.87
N GLY A 225 1.04 -2.72 12.74
CA GLY A 225 -0.14 -3.34 12.13
C GLY A 225 -0.52 -2.70 10.80
N TRP A 226 -1.77 -2.87 10.40
CA TRP A 226 -2.27 -2.34 9.14
C TRP A 226 -2.70 -0.88 9.26
N THR A 227 -2.33 -0.07 8.27
CA THR A 227 -2.93 1.25 8.05
C THR A 227 -3.87 1.18 6.86
N THR A 228 -4.89 2.04 6.87
CA THR A 228 -5.91 2.11 5.81
C THR A 228 -6.15 3.56 5.46
N THR A 229 -5.97 3.88 4.18
CA THR A 229 -6.14 5.22 3.63
C THR A 229 -7.21 5.17 2.54
N PRO A 230 -8.37 5.81 2.74
CA PRO A 230 -9.40 5.93 1.69
C PRO A 230 -8.82 6.56 0.42
N CYS A 231 -9.25 6.06 -0.74
CA CYS A 231 -8.82 6.53 -2.05
C CYS A 231 -9.02 8.02 -2.29
N ILE A 232 -10.04 8.63 -1.70
CA ILE A 232 -10.30 10.07 -1.73
C ILE A 232 -9.20 10.89 -1.02
N LYS A 233 -8.53 10.31 -0.02
CA LYS A 233 -7.36 10.93 0.60
C LYS A 233 -6.11 10.74 -0.24
N VAL A 234 -5.97 9.60 -0.91
CA VAL A 234 -4.90 9.34 -1.89
C VAL A 234 -5.01 10.34 -3.06
N ALA A 235 -6.22 10.56 -3.58
CA ALA A 235 -6.52 11.55 -4.62
C ALA A 235 -6.00 12.95 -4.26
N ALA A 236 -6.12 13.35 -3.00
CA ALA A 236 -5.68 14.65 -2.53
C ALA A 236 -4.15 14.84 -2.51
N THR A 237 -3.35 13.77 -2.63
CA THR A 237 -1.88 13.85 -2.75
C THR A 237 -1.41 13.98 -4.20
N GLY A 238 -2.34 14.12 -5.16
CA GLY A 238 -2.01 14.14 -6.59
C GLY A 238 -1.77 12.76 -7.19
N THR A 239 -2.17 11.70 -6.49
CA THR A 239 -2.11 10.30 -6.95
C THR A 239 -3.51 9.76 -7.18
N SER A 240 -3.73 8.90 -8.17
CA SER A 240 -5.06 8.31 -8.40
C SER A 240 -5.13 6.86 -7.90
N CYS A 241 -6.29 6.48 -7.37
CA CYS A 241 -6.67 5.08 -7.26
C CYS A 241 -7.14 4.56 -8.62
N ARG A 242 -6.73 3.34 -8.97
CA ARG A 242 -7.11 2.62 -10.20
C ARG A 242 -8.47 1.93 -10.11
N PHE A 243 -8.85 1.48 -8.91
CA PHE A 243 -10.01 0.64 -8.63
C PHE A 243 -11.08 1.37 -7.82
N THR A 244 -11.05 2.71 -7.81
CA THR A 244 -12.11 3.52 -7.20
C THR A 244 -12.48 4.64 -8.15
N THR A 245 -13.76 4.70 -8.49
CA THR A 245 -14.33 5.73 -9.34
C THR A 245 -14.82 6.92 -8.51
N GLY A 246 -14.98 8.08 -9.15
CA GLY A 246 -15.58 9.25 -8.50
C GLY A 246 -17.02 9.00 -8.05
N GLU A 247 -17.76 8.17 -8.78
CA GLU A 247 -19.13 7.77 -8.42
C GLU A 247 -19.15 6.95 -7.12
N GLU A 248 -18.24 5.98 -6.98
CA GLU A 248 -18.10 5.18 -5.76
C GLU A 248 -17.74 6.02 -4.53
N SER A 249 -16.85 7.00 -4.72
CA SER A 249 -16.54 8.00 -3.69
C SER A 249 -17.77 8.84 -3.34
N ALA A 250 -18.53 9.30 -4.34
CA ALA A 250 -19.74 10.09 -4.14
C ALA A 250 -20.86 9.30 -3.42
N VAL A 251 -21.05 8.01 -3.76
CA VAL A 251 -21.98 7.10 -3.08
C VAL A 251 -21.60 6.95 -1.62
N SER A 252 -20.32 6.77 -1.32
CA SER A 252 -19.84 6.65 0.06
C SER A 252 -20.01 7.94 0.83
N ALA A 253 -19.74 9.08 0.20
CA ALA A 253 -19.92 10.39 0.79
C ALA A 253 -21.39 10.68 1.12
N ARG A 254 -22.32 10.27 0.25
CA ARG A 254 -23.76 10.36 0.52
C ARG A 254 -24.17 9.59 1.77
N ALA A 255 -23.59 8.40 1.98
CA ALA A 255 -23.90 7.59 3.15
C ALA A 255 -23.52 8.29 4.47
N TRP A 256 -22.47 9.12 4.48
CA TRP A 256 -22.10 9.91 5.67
C TRP A 256 -23.14 10.97 6.04
N LEU A 257 -23.81 11.55 5.04
CA LEU A 257 -24.75 12.66 5.24
C LEU A 257 -26.13 12.23 5.72
N VAL A 258 -26.38 10.92 5.82
CA VAL A 258 -27.63 10.38 6.38
C VAL A 258 -27.81 10.92 7.81
N ASN A 259 -29.04 11.31 8.15
CA ASN A 259 -29.39 11.95 9.43
C ASN A 259 -28.72 13.31 9.72
N THR A 260 -28.18 13.97 8.69
CA THR A 260 -27.67 15.35 8.80
C THR A 260 -28.61 16.33 8.10
N PRO A 261 -28.45 17.65 8.32
CA PRO A 261 -29.14 18.67 7.54
C PRO A 261 -28.89 18.59 6.01
N ALA A 262 -27.83 17.91 5.57
CA ALA A 262 -27.49 17.71 4.17
C ALA A 262 -27.93 16.35 3.61
N SER A 263 -28.80 15.60 4.30
CA SER A 263 -29.29 14.28 3.87
C SER A 263 -30.01 14.26 2.52
N ALA A 264 -30.53 15.41 2.07
CA ALA A 264 -31.15 15.56 0.75
C ALA A 264 -30.12 15.80 -0.39
N CYS A 265 -28.83 15.92 -0.07
CA CYS A 265 -27.80 16.15 -1.07
C CYS A 265 -27.62 14.91 -1.95
N ASP A 266 -27.96 15.07 -3.23
CA ASP A 266 -27.63 14.11 -4.27
C ASP A 266 -26.14 14.21 -4.58
N VAL A 267 -25.27 13.64 -3.73
CA VAL A 267 -23.81 13.77 -3.89
C VAL A 267 -23.40 13.19 -5.24
N THR A 268 -22.78 14.03 -6.07
CA THR A 268 -22.23 13.68 -7.39
C THR A 268 -20.70 13.72 -7.42
N ASP A 269 -20.09 14.41 -6.46
CA ASP A 269 -18.63 14.50 -6.35
C ASP A 269 -18.23 14.79 -4.90
N VAL A 270 -17.02 14.39 -4.53
CA VAL A 270 -16.48 14.59 -3.19
C VAL A 270 -14.95 14.76 -3.25
N ARG A 271 -14.39 15.62 -2.39
CA ARG A 271 -12.94 15.68 -2.17
C ARG A 271 -12.59 15.82 -0.72
N TYR A 272 -11.43 15.30 -0.35
CA TYR A 272 -10.78 15.58 0.92
C TYR A 272 -10.20 17.00 0.94
N MET A 273 -10.42 17.73 2.04
CA MET A 273 -9.96 19.11 2.23
C MET A 273 -8.82 19.25 3.25
N GLY A 274 -8.49 18.18 3.96
CA GLY A 274 -7.52 18.18 5.05
C GLY A 274 -8.11 17.68 6.37
N ALA A 275 -7.25 17.57 7.37
CA ALA A 275 -7.63 17.15 8.70
C ALA A 275 -6.89 17.95 9.77
N ASN A 276 -7.44 17.96 10.97
CA ASN A 276 -6.81 18.46 12.18
C ASN A 276 -7.12 17.50 13.35
N ALA A 277 -6.70 17.85 14.57
CA ALA A 277 -6.94 17.04 15.76
C ALA A 277 -8.43 16.74 16.03
N ALA A 278 -9.31 17.54 15.44
CA ALA A 278 -10.74 17.51 15.64
C ALA A 278 -11.47 16.71 14.54
N GLY A 279 -10.77 16.23 13.52
CA GLY A 279 -11.33 15.41 12.45
C GLY A 279 -10.86 15.80 11.04
N ALA A 280 -11.45 15.14 10.05
CA ALA A 280 -11.22 15.36 8.63
C ALA A 280 -12.36 16.14 7.98
N PHE A 281 -12.06 16.97 7.00
CA PHE A 281 -13.02 17.78 6.26
C PHE A 281 -13.12 17.29 4.82
N TYR A 282 -14.35 17.21 4.31
CA TYR A 282 -14.64 16.76 2.96
C TYR A 282 -15.65 17.72 2.33
N GLU A 283 -15.35 18.20 1.12
CA GLU A 283 -16.33 18.91 0.31
C GLU A 283 -17.13 17.88 -0.49
N THR A 284 -18.45 18.08 -0.53
CA THR A 284 -19.39 17.34 -1.38
C THR A 284 -20.06 18.31 -2.34
N ARG A 285 -20.25 17.88 -3.58
CA ARG A 285 -21.08 18.56 -4.58
C ARG A 285 -22.41 17.83 -4.68
N CYS A 286 -23.52 18.55 -4.58
CA CYS A 286 -24.84 18.00 -4.85
C CYS A 286 -25.19 18.18 -6.33
N GLY A 287 -25.99 17.29 -6.92
CA GLY A 287 -26.37 17.32 -8.33
C GLY A 287 -27.03 18.64 -8.75
N ALA A 288 -28.27 18.87 -8.32
CA ALA A 288 -28.94 20.17 -8.47
C ALA A 288 -28.86 20.94 -7.13
N GLY A 289 -27.88 21.83 -7.01
CA GLY A 289 -27.70 22.65 -5.81
C GLY A 289 -26.26 23.10 -5.60
N GLY A 290 -26.01 23.70 -4.45
CA GLY A 290 -24.65 23.99 -3.99
C GLY A 290 -23.93 22.72 -3.52
N GLY A 291 -23.13 22.89 -2.48
CA GLY A 291 -22.35 21.81 -1.88
C GLY A 291 -22.25 22.02 -0.39
N PHE A 292 -21.67 21.03 0.28
CA PHE A 292 -21.44 21.08 1.72
C PHE A 292 -20.03 20.66 2.05
N VAL A 293 -19.49 21.24 3.13
CA VAL A 293 -18.31 20.70 3.80
C VAL A 293 -18.77 19.89 5.01
N ALA A 294 -18.49 18.59 5.00
CA ALA A 294 -18.72 17.72 6.14
C ALA A 294 -17.42 17.56 6.94
N ARG A 295 -17.50 17.71 8.25
CA ARG A 295 -16.44 17.36 9.20
C ARG A 295 -16.75 16.01 9.83
N LEU A 296 -15.88 15.04 9.61
CA LEU A 296 -15.97 13.69 10.15
C LEU A 296 -14.91 13.49 11.23
N ASP A 297 -15.25 12.75 12.29
CA ASP A 297 -14.25 12.30 13.27
C ASP A 297 -13.43 11.10 12.75
N ASN A 298 -12.57 10.55 13.61
CA ASN A 298 -11.72 9.40 13.28
C ASN A 298 -12.52 8.09 13.11
N SER A 299 -13.77 8.05 13.57
CA SER A 299 -14.70 6.94 13.38
C SER A 299 -15.61 7.15 12.17
N MET A 300 -15.31 8.15 11.33
CA MET A 300 -16.09 8.54 10.15
C MET A 300 -17.51 8.99 10.47
N ALA A 301 -17.79 9.41 11.71
CA ALA A 301 -19.09 9.99 12.07
C ALA A 301 -19.11 11.48 11.76
N VAL A 302 -20.18 11.96 11.10
CA VAL A 302 -20.35 13.38 10.79
C VAL A 302 -20.61 14.15 12.08
N GLN A 303 -19.73 15.08 12.38
CA GLN A 303 -19.81 15.96 13.54
C GLN A 303 -20.51 17.28 13.19
N GLN A 304 -20.21 17.82 12.01
CA GLN A 304 -20.71 19.12 11.54
C GLN A 304 -20.82 19.12 10.03
N VAL A 305 -21.80 19.86 9.51
CA VAL A 305 -21.99 20.10 8.08
C VAL A 305 -22.15 21.60 7.87
N TYR A 306 -21.39 22.16 6.92
CA TYR A 306 -21.40 23.57 6.57
C TYR A 306 -21.86 23.74 5.13
N PRO A 307 -22.82 24.62 4.83
CA PRO A 307 -23.08 25.04 3.46
C PRO A 307 -21.81 25.60 2.81
N CYS A 308 -21.54 25.27 1.55
CA CYS A 308 -20.33 25.72 0.88
C CYS A 308 -20.16 27.25 0.84
N ALA A 309 -21.26 27.99 0.78
CA ALA A 309 -21.26 29.45 0.83
C ALA A 309 -20.66 30.01 2.15
N GLU A 310 -20.74 29.25 3.24
CA GLU A 310 -20.28 29.63 4.58
C GLU A 310 -18.89 29.04 4.90
N ALA A 311 -18.41 28.09 4.08
CA ALA A 311 -17.19 27.32 4.34
C ALA A 311 -15.92 27.89 3.67
N ALA A 312 -15.93 29.17 3.28
CA ALA A 312 -14.82 29.80 2.54
C ALA A 312 -13.46 29.74 3.28
N SER A 313 -13.47 29.73 4.62
CA SER A 313 -12.27 29.67 5.46
C SER A 313 -11.79 28.25 5.78
N ILE A 314 -12.49 27.20 5.34
CA ILE A 314 -12.13 25.81 5.62
C ILE A 314 -11.36 25.24 4.43
N GLY A 315 -10.13 24.76 4.65
CA GLY A 315 -9.37 24.00 3.63
C GLY A 315 -9.20 24.72 2.28
N GLY A 316 -9.14 26.06 2.28
CA GLY A 316 -9.05 26.88 1.07
C GLY A 316 -10.38 27.08 0.33
N GLY A 317 -11.52 26.86 1.00
CA GLY A 317 -12.86 27.04 0.47
C GLY A 317 -13.34 25.89 -0.42
N CYS A 318 -14.62 25.92 -0.79
CA CYS A 318 -15.23 24.96 -1.71
C CYS A 318 -14.73 25.17 -3.15
N LYS A 319 -14.34 24.08 -3.82
CA LYS A 319 -13.79 24.06 -5.19
C LYS A 319 -14.63 23.24 -6.15
N LEU A 320 -15.26 22.16 -5.70
CA LEU A 320 -16.16 21.35 -6.51
C LEU A 320 -17.43 22.13 -6.87
N THR A 321 -17.86 22.99 -5.94
CA THR A 321 -19.08 23.79 -6.06
C THR A 321 -18.86 25.11 -6.82
N ALA A 322 -17.62 25.65 -6.81
CA ALA A 322 -17.26 26.87 -7.54
C ALA A 322 -17.24 26.67 -9.06
N ALA A 323 -17.25 25.42 -9.55
CA ALA A 323 -17.33 25.09 -10.97
C ALA A 323 -18.73 25.30 -11.59
N VAL A 324 -19.71 25.80 -10.82
CA VAL A 324 -20.95 26.39 -11.35
C VAL A 324 -20.87 27.89 -11.09
N ASP A 325 -20.28 28.65 -12.01
CA ASP A 325 -20.30 30.11 -11.99
C ASP A 325 -21.77 30.56 -12.15
N PRO A 326 -22.42 31.14 -11.13
CA PRO A 326 -23.73 31.74 -11.28
C PRO A 326 -23.50 33.22 -11.59
N ARG A 327 -22.92 33.52 -12.75
CA ARG A 327 -22.97 34.89 -13.26
C ARG A 327 -24.20 35.02 -14.15
N PRO A 328 -25.15 35.92 -13.81
CA PRO A 328 -26.31 36.23 -14.64
C PRO A 328 -25.90 36.87 -15.98
#